data_AF-A0A378YCV1-F1
#
_entry.id   AF-A0A378YCV1-F1
#
_cell.length_a   1.000
_cell.length_b   1.000
_cell.length_c   1.000
_cell.angle_alpha   90.00
_cell.angle_beta   90.00
_cell.angle_gamma   90.00
#
_symmetry.space_group_name_H-M   'P 1'
#
loop_
_entity.id
_entity.type
_entity.pdbx_description
1 polymer ?
#
loop_
_entity_poly.entity_id
_entity_poly.type
_entity_poly.pdbx_seq_one_letter_code
_entity_poly.pdbx_strand_id
1 'polypeptide(L)'
;MNFRGHPLGYPVAVTIGALANCLAWAPFGDMELRGLLGAVTLLILGYTGFRVWMALYSTAGLRDGMRARRVRQQIRLVSRSWLEVDTAERTVWVPVYFDPALLTLTSSVVEISGRAIHLGRLRVYPAGRRRNSEPAGRLIDNPTRTAPQGGELAATATRWRRRLLLDAQSAVVAPFVGLFWVYVAGGGTLAFVAVTVVAGTTVTWLNAVRGSDPS
;
A
#
# COMPACT_ATOMS: atom_id res chain seq x y z
N MET A 1 -9.62 15.96 1.51
CA MET A 1 -9.15 15.14 2.65
C MET A 1 -7.63 15.18 2.72
N ASN A 2 -7.06 15.82 3.73
CA ASN A 2 -5.64 15.66 4.06
C ASN A 2 -5.53 14.47 5.02
N PHE A 3 -4.89 13.37 4.61
CA PHE A 3 -4.57 12.24 5.50
C PHE A 3 -3.40 12.61 6.42
N ARG A 4 -3.57 13.67 7.21
CA ARG A 4 -2.67 14.00 8.32
C ARG A 4 -3.17 13.19 9.51
N GLY A 5 -2.52 12.07 9.82
CA GLY A 5 -2.75 11.45 11.13
C GLY A 5 -2.36 10.00 11.28
N HIS A 6 -2.49 9.16 10.24
CA HIS A 6 -2.22 7.73 10.42
C HIS A 6 -1.75 7.03 9.13
N PRO A 7 -0.68 6.20 9.17
CA PRO A 7 -0.17 5.46 8.01
C PRO A 7 -1.22 4.56 7.34
N LEU A 8 -2.19 4.05 8.12
CA LEU A 8 -3.30 3.23 7.60
C LEU A 8 -4.50 4.04 7.09
N GLY A 9 -4.54 5.36 7.27
CA GLY A 9 -5.69 6.16 6.87
C GLY A 9 -5.91 6.18 5.35
N TYR A 10 -4.83 6.30 4.58
CA TYR A 10 -4.87 6.26 3.13
C TYR A 10 -5.37 4.91 2.57
N PRO A 11 -4.77 3.74 2.91
CA PRO A 11 -5.25 2.47 2.37
C PRO A 11 -6.69 2.15 2.75
N VAL A 12 -7.15 2.52 3.96
CA VAL A 12 -8.55 2.36 4.36
C VAL A 12 -9.47 3.24 3.52
N ALA A 13 -9.13 4.50 3.28
CA ALA A 13 -9.94 5.38 2.44
C ALA A 13 -10.04 4.89 0.99
N VAL A 14 -8.93 4.39 0.42
CA VAL A 14 -8.94 3.79 -0.93
C VAL A 14 -9.79 2.51 -0.96
N THR A 15 -9.78 1.72 0.11
CA THR A 15 -10.66 0.55 0.26
C THR A 15 -12.13 0.96 0.23
N ILE A 16 -12.52 1.98 1.00
CA ILE A 16 -13.89 2.51 1.00
C ILE A 16 -14.29 2.99 -0.40
N GLY A 17 -13.41 3.72 -1.09
CA GLY A 17 -13.65 4.16 -2.47
C GLY A 17 -13.86 2.99 -3.44
N ALA A 18 -13.06 1.92 -3.31
CA ALA A 18 -13.20 0.73 -4.12
C ALA A 18 -14.52 -0.02 -3.89
N LEU A 19 -14.94 -0.15 -2.62
CA LEU A 19 -16.22 -0.76 -2.25
C LEU A 19 -17.41 0.08 -2.73
N ALA A 20 -17.34 1.40 -2.56
CA ALA A 20 -18.37 2.32 -3.06
C ALA A 20 -18.53 2.21 -4.58
N ASN A 21 -17.41 2.08 -5.30
CA ASN A 21 -17.44 1.87 -6.74
C ASN A 21 -18.09 0.54 -7.13
N CYS A 22 -17.79 -0.56 -6.44
CA CYS A 22 -18.47 -1.84 -6.68
C CYS A 22 -19.99 -1.73 -6.44
N LEU A 23 -20.40 -1.06 -5.36
CA LEU A 23 -21.82 -0.84 -5.03
C LEU A 23 -22.53 0.04 -6.06
N ALA A 24 -21.87 1.08 -6.57
CA ALA A 24 -22.44 2.00 -7.56
C ALA A 24 -22.80 1.30 -8.88
N TRP A 25 -22.07 0.23 -9.25
CA TRP A 25 -22.33 -0.55 -10.46
C TRP A 25 -23.35 -1.67 -10.27
N ALA A 26 -23.65 -2.06 -9.03
CA ALA A 26 -24.53 -3.20 -8.74
C ALA A 26 -25.96 -3.09 -9.33
N PRO A 27 -26.63 -1.91 -9.36
CA PRO A 27 -27.97 -1.77 -9.93
C PRO A 27 -28.02 -1.98 -11.45
N PHE A 28 -26.89 -1.85 -12.14
CA PHE A 28 -26.78 -1.90 -13.59
C PHE A 28 -26.35 -3.26 -14.13
N GLY A 29 -26.01 -4.20 -13.24
CA GLY A 29 -25.48 -5.51 -13.61
C GLY A 29 -26.54 -6.58 -13.76
N ASP A 30 -26.34 -7.44 -14.76
CA ASP A 30 -26.95 -8.75 -14.83
C ASP A 30 -26.45 -9.67 -13.68
N MET A 31 -26.80 -10.95 -13.72
CA MET A 31 -26.40 -11.88 -12.66
C MET A 31 -24.88 -12.11 -12.62
N GLU A 32 -24.22 -12.13 -13.78
CA GLU A 32 -22.79 -12.36 -13.90
C GLU A 32 -21.98 -11.18 -13.39
N LEU A 33 -22.34 -9.96 -13.81
CA LEU A 33 -21.68 -8.74 -13.33
C LEU A 33 -21.87 -8.58 -11.81
N ARG A 34 -23.08 -8.83 -11.29
CA ARG A 34 -23.31 -8.80 -9.83
C ARG A 34 -22.50 -9.86 -9.09
N GLY A 35 -22.34 -11.05 -9.66
CA GLY A 35 -21.45 -12.09 -9.14
C GLY A 35 -20.00 -11.62 -9.07
N LEU A 36 -19.49 -11.02 -10.15
CA LEU A 36 -18.15 -10.42 -10.19
C LEU A 36 -17.98 -9.33 -9.13
N LEU A 37 -18.92 -8.39 -9.04
CA LEU A 37 -18.88 -7.29 -8.07
C LEU A 37 -18.87 -7.82 -6.63
N GLY A 38 -19.67 -8.84 -6.34
CA GLY A 38 -19.69 -9.53 -5.05
C GLY A 38 -18.35 -10.20 -4.74
N ALA A 39 -17.78 -10.94 -5.69
CA ALA A 39 -16.47 -11.59 -5.52
C ALA A 39 -15.34 -10.59 -5.28
N VAL A 40 -15.29 -9.51 -6.06
CA VAL A 40 -14.31 -8.43 -5.90
C VAL A 40 -14.48 -7.74 -4.55
N THR A 41 -15.71 -7.49 -4.12
CA THR A 41 -16.02 -6.90 -2.80
C THR A 41 -15.50 -7.76 -1.66
N LEU A 42 -15.76 -9.07 -1.70
CA LEU A 42 -15.25 -10.01 -0.69
C LEU A 42 -13.72 -10.08 -0.67
N LEU A 43 -13.08 -10.09 -1.85
CA LEU A 43 -11.64 -10.06 -1.98
C LEU A 43 -11.05 -8.78 -1.36
N ILE A 44 -11.66 -7.61 -1.64
CA ILE A 44 -11.24 -6.32 -1.11
C ILE A 44 -11.34 -6.30 0.41
N LEU A 45 -12.47 -6.74 0.96
CA LEU A 45 -12.70 -6.79 2.40
C LEU A 45 -11.74 -7.77 3.09
N GLY A 46 -11.65 -9.00 2.58
CA GLY A 46 -10.82 -10.05 3.16
C GLY A 46 -9.34 -9.68 3.14
N TYR A 47 -8.83 -9.21 2.00
CA TYR A 47 -7.42 -8.82 1.92
C TYR A 47 -7.14 -7.56 2.73
N THR A 48 -8.00 -6.54 2.72
CA THR A 48 -7.81 -5.34 3.55
C THR A 48 -7.81 -5.69 5.04
N GLY A 49 -8.77 -6.50 5.49
CA GLY A 49 -8.85 -6.98 6.87
C GLY A 49 -7.59 -7.72 7.29
N PHE A 50 -7.13 -8.67 6.46
CA PHE A 50 -5.87 -9.38 6.68
C PHE A 50 -4.66 -8.42 6.78
N ARG A 51 -4.60 -7.42 5.89
CA ARG A 51 -3.50 -6.44 5.84
C ARG A 51 -3.49 -5.49 7.03
N VAL A 52 -4.65 -5.04 7.49
CA VAL A 52 -4.80 -4.23 8.71
C VAL A 52 -4.47 -5.07 9.95
N TRP A 53 -4.95 -6.31 10.01
CA TRP A 53 -4.62 -7.23 11.10
C TRP A 53 -3.10 -7.45 11.20
N MET A 54 -2.43 -7.75 10.08
CA MET A 54 -0.96 -7.87 10.05
C MET A 54 -0.27 -6.59 10.52
N ALA A 55 -0.76 -5.41 10.12
CA ALA A 55 -0.18 -4.12 10.49
C ALA A 55 -0.30 -3.80 11.99
N LEU A 56 -1.37 -4.26 12.63
CA LEU A 56 -1.66 -3.97 14.04
C LEU A 56 -1.13 -5.03 15.00
N TYR A 57 -1.00 -6.28 14.55
CA TYR A 57 -0.71 -7.42 15.42
C TYR A 57 0.62 -8.13 15.13
N SER A 58 1.32 -7.77 14.05
CA SER A 58 2.62 -8.35 13.73
C SER A 58 3.76 -7.40 14.11
N THR A 59 4.79 -7.94 14.75
CA THR A 59 6.10 -7.27 14.87
C THR A 59 7.02 -7.63 13.70
N ALA A 60 6.53 -8.37 12.70
CA ALA A 60 7.30 -8.94 11.60
C ALA A 60 8.53 -9.75 12.06
N GLY A 61 8.54 -10.25 13.31
CA GLY A 61 9.66 -10.97 13.89
C GLY A 61 10.88 -10.09 14.20
N LEU A 62 10.65 -8.78 14.39
CA LEU A 62 11.64 -7.88 14.96
C LEU A 62 11.78 -8.13 16.48
N ARG A 63 12.86 -7.61 17.04
CA ARG A 63 13.31 -7.71 18.44
C ARG A 63 13.86 -6.35 18.89
N ASP A 64 13.81 -6.11 20.19
CA ASP A 64 14.38 -4.90 20.79
C ASP A 64 15.88 -4.78 20.58
N GLY A 65 16.36 -3.54 20.47
CA GLY A 65 17.77 -3.20 20.41
C GLY A 65 18.40 -3.31 19.01
N MET A 66 17.69 -3.86 18.02
CA MET A 66 18.19 -3.91 16.64
C MET A 66 18.23 -2.51 16.03
N ARG A 67 19.16 -2.27 15.11
CA ARG A 67 19.21 -1.01 14.37
C ARG A 67 18.45 -1.14 13.07
N ALA A 68 17.61 -0.16 12.79
CA ALA A 68 16.82 -0.08 11.58
C ALA A 68 17.03 1.26 10.88
N ARG A 69 17.16 1.21 9.55
CA ARG A 69 17.07 2.37 8.68
C ARG A 69 15.97 2.16 7.66
N ARG A 70 15.37 3.26 7.21
CA ARG A 70 14.40 3.20 6.11
C ARG A 70 15.15 3.10 4.79
N VAL A 71 14.69 2.23 3.92
CA VAL A 71 15.09 2.15 2.52
C VAL A 71 13.83 2.21 1.67
N ARG A 72 13.84 3.01 0.62
CA ARG A 72 12.76 3.02 -0.36
C ARG A 72 13.13 2.07 -1.49
N GLN A 73 12.23 1.15 -1.80
CA GLN A 73 12.33 0.24 -2.94
C GLN A 73 11.47 0.75 -4.08
N GLN A 74 12.02 0.80 -5.29
CA GLN A 74 11.29 1.06 -6.53
C GLN A 74 11.42 -0.12 -7.49
N ILE A 75 10.28 -0.69 -7.87
CA ILE A 75 10.19 -1.75 -8.87
C ILE A 75 9.10 -1.42 -9.89
N ARG A 76 9.50 -1.16 -11.14
CA ARG A 76 8.59 -0.72 -12.22
C ARG A 76 7.79 0.52 -11.79
N LEU A 77 6.45 0.40 -11.74
CA LEU A 77 5.49 1.45 -11.38
C LEU A 77 5.16 1.49 -9.89
N VAL A 78 5.79 0.64 -9.08
CA VAL A 78 5.46 0.49 -7.65
C VAL A 78 6.67 0.88 -6.81
N SER A 79 6.40 1.70 -5.79
CA SER A 79 7.37 2.13 -4.80
C SER A 79 6.88 1.71 -3.41
N ARG A 80 7.78 1.26 -2.54
CA ARG A 80 7.46 0.83 -1.16
C ARG A 80 8.54 1.23 -0.17
N SER A 81 8.12 1.53 1.05
CA SER A 81 9.04 1.72 2.17
C SER A 81 9.37 0.37 2.80
N TRP A 82 10.65 0.17 3.06
CA TRP A 82 11.21 -0.95 3.78
C TRP A 82 12.01 -0.45 4.97
N LEU A 83 12.07 -1.26 6.01
CA LEU A 83 13.08 -1.16 7.04
C LEU A 83 14.15 -2.20 6.73
N GLU A 84 15.37 -1.72 6.54
CA GLU A 84 16.57 -2.52 6.59
C GLU A 84 16.99 -2.58 8.05
N VAL A 85 16.98 -3.79 8.60
CA VAL A 85 17.25 -4.04 10.01
C VAL A 85 18.48 -4.91 10.12
N ASP A 86 19.51 -4.37 10.75
CA ASP A 86 20.75 -5.09 11.00
C ASP A 86 20.59 -5.95 12.25
N THR A 87 20.80 -7.26 12.08
CA THR A 87 20.98 -8.20 13.18
C THR A 87 22.45 -8.60 13.28
N ALA A 88 22.87 -9.16 14.40
CA ALA A 88 24.25 -9.60 14.62
C ALA A 88 24.78 -10.60 13.56
N GLU A 89 23.88 -11.28 12.86
CA GLU A 89 24.21 -12.35 11.90
C GLU A 89 23.80 -12.03 10.46
N ARG A 90 22.80 -11.16 10.25
CA ARG A 90 22.21 -10.91 8.93
C ARG A 90 21.38 -9.64 8.86
N THR A 91 21.21 -9.11 7.66
CA THR A 91 20.26 -8.04 7.39
C THR A 91 18.87 -8.61 7.12
N VAL A 92 17.86 -8.00 7.72
CA VAL A 92 16.47 -8.39 7.62
C VAL A 92 15.64 -7.23 7.06
N TRP A 93 14.73 -7.55 6.16
CA TRP A 93 13.94 -6.55 5.43
C TRP A 93 12.47 -6.64 5.83
N VAL A 94 11.92 -5.56 6.37
CA VAL A 94 10.51 -5.48 6.78
C VAL A 94 9.80 -4.40 5.96
N PRO A 95 8.80 -4.75 5.13
CA PRO A 95 8.02 -3.74 4.43
C PRO A 95 7.16 -2.98 5.45
N VAL A 96 7.03 -1.66 5.31
CA VAL A 96 6.23 -0.81 6.20
C VAL A 96 5.33 0.14 5.43
N TYR A 97 4.17 0.50 6.00
CA TYR A 97 3.32 1.52 5.42
C TYR A 97 4.02 2.88 5.48
N PHE A 98 3.86 3.67 4.42
CA PHE A 98 4.45 4.99 4.36
C PHE A 98 3.87 5.92 5.45
N ASP A 99 4.74 6.36 6.34
CA ASP A 99 4.54 7.51 7.22
C ASP A 99 5.46 8.65 6.74
N PRO A 100 4.98 9.89 6.60
CA PRO A 100 5.83 11.02 6.21
C PRO A 100 7.04 11.23 7.13
N ALA A 101 6.94 10.88 8.41
CA ALA A 101 8.04 10.94 9.36
C ALA A 101 9.19 9.96 9.01
N LEU A 102 8.92 8.93 8.21
CA LEU A 102 9.97 8.05 7.69
C LEU A 102 10.97 8.81 6.80
N LEU A 103 10.57 9.88 6.12
CA LEU A 103 11.48 10.63 5.24
C LEU A 103 12.61 11.33 5.99
N THR A 104 12.39 11.63 7.26
CA THR A 104 13.37 12.28 8.15
C THR A 104 14.06 11.29 9.07
N LEU A 105 13.70 10.01 9.01
CA LEU A 105 14.23 8.96 9.87
C LEU A 105 15.69 8.66 9.50
N THR A 106 16.61 8.97 10.41
CA THR A 106 17.97 8.44 10.40
C THR A 106 17.99 7.05 11.04
N SER A 107 19.10 6.31 10.93
CA SER A 107 19.26 5.02 11.61
C SER A 107 18.85 5.12 13.09
N SER A 108 17.92 4.26 13.51
CA SER A 108 17.33 4.27 14.86
C SER A 108 17.31 2.88 15.46
N VAL A 109 17.27 2.81 16.79
CA VAL A 109 17.03 1.55 17.50
C VAL A 109 15.56 1.18 17.41
N VAL A 110 15.30 -0.11 17.25
CA VAL A 110 13.98 -0.74 17.29
C VAL A 110 13.58 -0.97 18.74
N GLU A 111 12.40 -0.49 19.08
CA GLU A 111 11.72 -0.72 20.35
C GLU A 111 10.36 -1.38 20.10
N ILE A 112 10.02 -2.39 20.88
CA ILE A 112 8.82 -3.19 20.76
C ILE A 112 8.03 -2.98 22.04
N SER A 113 6.92 -2.26 21.90
CA SER A 113 5.95 -2.09 22.98
C SER A 113 4.73 -2.96 22.67
N GLY A 114 4.67 -4.14 23.31
CA GLY A 114 3.64 -5.14 23.05
C GLY A 114 3.69 -5.68 21.62
N ARG A 115 2.78 -5.21 20.76
CA ARG A 115 2.71 -5.58 19.33
C ARG A 115 3.07 -4.42 18.38
N ALA A 116 3.46 -3.27 18.93
CA ALA A 116 3.85 -2.10 18.16
C ALA A 116 5.37 -2.03 18.00
N ILE A 117 5.83 -1.68 16.80
CA ILE A 117 7.23 -1.39 16.52
C ILE A 117 7.40 0.12 16.55
N HIS A 118 8.40 0.57 17.29
CA HIS A 118 8.77 1.96 17.47
C HIS A 118 10.22 2.19 17.01
N LEU A 119 10.43 3.32 16.34
CA LEU A 119 11.74 3.84 15.97
C LEU A 119 11.85 5.23 16.60
N GLY A 120 12.36 5.28 17.84
CA GLY A 120 12.22 6.45 18.70
C GLY A 120 10.75 6.79 18.92
N ARG A 121 10.32 8.00 18.55
CA ARG A 121 8.92 8.44 18.70
C ARG A 121 7.98 7.92 17.61
N LEU A 122 8.51 7.36 16.52
CA LEU A 122 7.72 6.95 15.36
C LEU A 122 7.23 5.51 15.52
N ARG A 123 5.91 5.32 15.58
CA ARG A 123 5.31 4.00 15.44
C ARG A 123 5.26 3.61 13.97
N VAL A 124 5.81 2.44 13.63
CA VAL A 124 5.80 1.90 12.28
C VAL A 124 4.84 0.71 12.18
N TYR A 125 4.22 0.57 11.01
CA TYR A 125 3.21 -0.46 10.75
C TYR A 125 3.71 -1.39 9.64
N PRO A 126 3.91 -2.69 9.92
CA PRO A 126 4.33 -3.64 8.89
C PRO A 126 3.32 -3.74 7.75
N ALA A 127 3.82 -3.60 6.53
CA ALA A 127 3.08 -3.77 5.29
C ALA A 127 3.34 -5.17 4.69
N GLY A 128 3.59 -6.19 5.50
CA GLY A 128 3.73 -7.56 5.01
C GLY A 128 4.75 -8.39 5.77
N ARG A 129 5.14 -9.52 5.16
CA ARG A 129 6.07 -10.48 5.74
C ARG A 129 7.50 -9.97 5.63
N ARG A 130 8.25 -10.19 6.71
CA ARG A 130 9.70 -10.06 6.76
C ARG A 130 10.39 -10.93 5.70
N ARG A 131 11.50 -10.42 5.15
CA ARG A 131 12.38 -11.15 4.23
C ARG A 131 13.80 -11.21 4.79
N ASN A 132 14.50 -12.29 4.47
CA ASN A 132 15.93 -12.46 4.77
C ASN A 132 16.80 -12.18 3.54
N SER A 133 16.21 -11.68 2.46
CA SER A 133 16.88 -11.30 1.22
C SER A 133 16.43 -9.91 0.80
N GLU A 134 17.34 -9.20 0.14
CA GLU A 134 17.11 -7.85 -0.37
C GLU A 134 15.87 -7.80 -1.28
N PRO A 135 14.99 -6.78 -1.11
CA PRO A 135 13.83 -6.63 -1.98
C PRO A 135 14.27 -6.27 -3.40
N ALA A 136 13.73 -6.96 -4.39
CA ALA A 136 14.07 -6.75 -5.80
C ALA A 136 13.76 -5.32 -6.28
N GLY A 137 14.54 -4.82 -7.23
CA GLY A 137 14.37 -3.47 -7.80
C GLY A 137 15.46 -2.52 -7.33
N ARG A 138 15.27 -1.23 -7.60
CA ARG A 138 16.22 -0.19 -7.18
C ARG A 138 15.96 0.19 -5.73
N LEU A 139 17.01 0.14 -4.90
CA LEU A 139 16.97 0.66 -3.55
C LEU A 139 17.48 2.09 -3.51
N ILE A 140 16.78 2.92 -2.74
CA ILE A 140 17.07 4.33 -2.53
C ILE A 140 17.14 4.53 -1.02
N ASP A 141 18.34 4.79 -0.53
CA ASP A 141 18.58 4.97 0.89
C ASP A 141 18.00 6.30 1.38
N ASN A 142 17.59 6.31 2.65
CA ASN A 142 17.24 7.55 3.33
C ASN A 142 18.49 8.39 3.64
N PRO A 143 18.34 9.70 3.85
CA PRO A 143 19.49 10.53 4.15
C PRO A 143 20.12 10.14 5.49
N THR A 144 21.45 10.13 5.54
CA THR A 144 22.25 9.81 6.73
C THR A 144 22.20 10.92 7.79
N ARG A 145 21.77 12.12 7.40
CA ARG A 145 21.51 13.28 8.27
C ARG A 145 20.11 13.82 8.01
N THR A 146 19.49 14.43 9.01
CA THR A 146 18.21 15.11 8.84
C THR A 146 18.34 16.19 7.75
N ALA A 147 17.65 16.00 6.63
CA ALA A 147 17.71 16.93 5.51
C ALA A 147 16.77 18.13 5.78
N PRO A 148 17.20 19.38 5.50
CA PRO A 148 16.34 20.56 5.68
C PRO A 148 15.03 20.47 4.89
N GLN A 149 15.08 19.80 3.73
CA GLN A 149 13.95 19.64 2.81
C GLN A 149 13.00 18.49 3.19
N GLY A 150 13.27 17.74 4.27
CA GLY A 150 12.46 16.59 4.67
C GLY A 150 10.99 16.93 4.93
N GLY A 151 10.73 18.12 5.48
CA GLY A 151 9.38 18.63 5.71
C GLY A 151 8.59 18.91 4.42
N GLU A 152 9.24 19.47 3.39
CA GLU A 152 8.60 19.76 2.09
C GLU A 152 8.30 18.49 1.30
N LEU A 153 9.23 17.52 1.32
CA LEU A 153 9.03 16.21 0.73
C LEU A 153 7.87 15.47 1.43
N ALA A 154 7.81 15.51 2.77
CA ALA A 154 6.71 14.95 3.54
C ALA A 154 5.37 15.62 3.20
N ALA A 155 5.33 16.96 3.09
CA ALA A 155 4.14 17.70 2.70
C ALA A 155 3.67 17.35 1.28
N THR A 156 4.59 17.12 0.35
CA THR A 156 4.28 16.73 -1.04
C THR A 156 3.82 15.27 -1.12
N ALA A 157 4.48 14.37 -0.39
CA ALA A 157 4.17 12.95 -0.32
C ALA A 157 2.85 12.66 0.42
N THR A 158 2.35 13.58 1.25
CA THR A 158 1.03 13.45 1.93
C THR A 158 -0.16 13.87 1.09
N ARG A 159 0.05 14.51 -0.07
CA ARG A 159 -1.04 14.93 -0.95
C ARG A 159 -1.78 13.71 -1.49
N TRP A 160 -3.02 13.53 -1.06
CA TRP A 160 -3.85 12.37 -1.42
C TRP A 160 -3.97 12.17 -2.94
N ARG A 161 -4.11 13.26 -3.71
CA ARG A 161 -4.18 13.20 -5.18
C ARG A 161 -2.93 12.59 -5.79
N ARG A 162 -1.75 13.00 -5.29
CA ARG A 162 -0.47 12.47 -5.78
C ARG A 162 -0.33 10.99 -5.45
N ARG A 163 -0.71 10.56 -4.24
CA ARG A 163 -0.71 9.14 -3.88
C ARG A 163 -1.63 8.32 -4.79
N LEU A 164 -2.85 8.80 -4.98
CA LEU A 164 -3.84 8.12 -5.82
C LEU A 164 -3.36 8.01 -7.27
N LEU A 165 -2.78 9.07 -7.83
CA LEU A 165 -2.23 9.06 -9.19
C LEU A 165 -1.08 8.06 -9.34
N LEU A 166 -0.18 7.95 -8.35
CA LEU A 166 0.92 6.98 -8.37
C LEU A 166 0.39 5.54 -8.28
N ASP A 167 -0.60 5.29 -7.42
CA ASP A 167 -1.20 3.95 -7.30
C ASP A 167 -2.03 3.55 -8.52
N ALA A 168 -2.64 4.53 -9.20
CA ALA A 168 -3.47 4.33 -10.37
C ALA A 168 -2.66 4.07 -11.65
N GLN A 169 -1.33 4.18 -11.65
CA GLN A 169 -0.52 3.93 -12.85
C GLN A 169 -0.76 2.52 -13.42
N SER A 170 -0.96 1.53 -12.55
CA SER A 170 -1.25 0.16 -12.98
C SER A 170 -2.69 -0.05 -13.50
N ALA A 171 -3.58 0.95 -13.36
CA ALA A 171 -4.95 0.90 -13.89
C ALA A 171 -4.99 0.94 -15.43
N VAL A 172 -3.86 1.19 -16.11
CA VAL A 172 -3.75 1.09 -17.58
C VAL A 172 -4.14 -0.29 -18.13
N VAL A 173 -4.04 -1.34 -17.31
CA VAL A 173 -4.46 -2.70 -17.71
C VAL A 173 -5.99 -2.90 -17.68
N ALA A 174 -6.72 -2.01 -17.01
CA ALA A 174 -8.14 -2.20 -16.73
C ALA A 174 -9.04 -2.28 -17.99
N PRO A 175 -8.83 -1.48 -19.05
CA PRO A 175 -9.62 -1.62 -20.27
C PRO A 175 -9.43 -2.99 -20.94
N PHE A 176 -8.24 -3.58 -20.86
CA PHE A 176 -8.00 -4.93 -21.38
C PHE A 176 -8.78 -5.99 -20.60
N VAL A 177 -8.90 -5.83 -19.28
CA VAL A 177 -9.76 -6.68 -18.44
C VAL A 177 -11.23 -6.52 -18.82
N GLY A 178 -11.69 -5.28 -19.06
CA GLY A 178 -13.05 -5.00 -19.52
C GLY A 178 -13.37 -5.63 -20.87
N LEU A 179 -12.46 -5.49 -21.85
CA LEU A 179 -12.61 -6.14 -23.16
C LEU A 179 -12.63 -7.66 -23.05
N PHE A 180 -11.74 -8.23 -22.23
CA PHE A 180 -11.70 -9.67 -22.01
C PHE A 180 -12.99 -10.18 -21.39
N TRP A 181 -13.56 -9.45 -20.43
CA TRP A 181 -14.85 -9.80 -19.84
C TRP A 181 -15.96 -9.83 -20.90
N VAL A 182 -16.10 -8.76 -21.68
CA VAL A 182 -17.12 -8.71 -22.75
C VAL A 182 -16.93 -9.83 -23.77
N TYR A 183 -15.69 -10.20 -24.08
CA TYR A 183 -15.39 -11.31 -24.97
C TYR A 183 -15.84 -12.67 -24.41
N VAL A 184 -15.65 -12.92 -23.10
CA VAL A 184 -15.91 -14.25 -22.49
C VAL A 184 -17.34 -14.38 -21.95
N ALA A 185 -17.84 -13.37 -21.26
CA ALA A 185 -19.14 -13.34 -20.57
C ALA A 185 -20.24 -12.69 -21.43
N GLY A 186 -19.87 -12.11 -22.57
CA GLY A 186 -20.78 -11.25 -23.31
C GLY A 186 -21.02 -9.93 -22.60
N GLY A 187 -21.96 -9.15 -23.14
CA GLY A 187 -22.32 -7.83 -22.61
C GLY A 187 -22.00 -6.69 -23.57
N GLY A 188 -22.64 -5.55 -23.32
CA GLY A 188 -22.49 -4.35 -24.16
C GLY A 188 -21.49 -3.35 -23.58
N THR A 189 -21.54 -2.13 -24.12
CA THR A 189 -20.71 -1.00 -23.70
C THR A 189 -20.80 -0.72 -22.20
N LEU A 190 -21.97 -0.92 -21.59
CA LEU A 190 -22.17 -0.71 -20.15
C LEU A 190 -21.33 -1.68 -19.30
N ALA A 191 -21.32 -2.97 -19.67
CA ALA A 191 -20.53 -3.99 -18.99
C ALA A 191 -19.03 -3.73 -19.14
N PHE A 192 -18.59 -3.34 -20.35
CA PHE A 192 -17.22 -2.92 -20.60
C PHE A 192 -16.78 -1.78 -19.66
N VAL A 193 -17.58 -0.72 -19.57
CA VAL A 193 -17.28 0.44 -18.71
C VAL A 193 -17.26 0.02 -17.24
N ALA A 194 -18.26 -0.71 -16.78
CA ALA A 194 -18.36 -1.16 -15.39
C ALA A 194 -17.12 -1.98 -14.99
N VAL A 195 -16.77 -3.01 -15.76
CA VAL A 195 -15.64 -3.89 -15.48
C VAL A 195 -14.32 -3.12 -15.57
N THR A 196 -14.16 -2.23 -16.54
CA THR A 196 -12.97 -1.38 -16.66
C THR A 196 -12.79 -0.51 -15.41
N VAL A 197 -13.84 0.16 -14.96
CA VAL A 197 -13.78 1.04 -13.78
C VAL A 197 -13.51 0.24 -12.51
N VAL A 198 -14.15 -0.93 -12.35
CA VAL A 198 -13.94 -1.84 -11.21
C VAL A 198 -12.53 -2.40 -11.20
N ALA A 199 -12.00 -2.85 -12.35
CA ALA A 199 -10.65 -3.36 -12.46
C ALA A 199 -9.61 -2.27 -12.15
N GLY A 200 -9.78 -1.06 -12.69
CA GLY A 200 -8.87 0.06 -12.44
C GLY A 200 -8.85 0.48 -10.97
N THR A 201 -10.02 0.52 -10.34
CA THR A 201 -10.14 0.83 -8.92
C THR A 201 -9.55 -0.29 -8.05
N THR A 202 -9.76 -1.55 -8.42
CA THR A 202 -9.19 -2.72 -7.73
C THR A 202 -7.66 -2.70 -7.77
N VAL A 203 -7.05 -2.43 -8.93
CA VAL A 203 -5.59 -2.37 -9.03
C VAL A 203 -5.02 -1.19 -8.21
N THR A 204 -5.69 -0.04 -8.24
CA THR A 204 -5.32 1.13 -7.42
C THR A 204 -5.39 0.81 -5.92
N TRP A 205 -6.48 0.17 -5.49
CA TRP A 205 -6.65 -0.32 -4.13
C TRP A 205 -5.56 -1.31 -3.73
N LEU A 206 -5.20 -2.25 -4.61
CA LEU A 206 -4.19 -3.25 -4.34
C LEU A 206 -2.81 -2.62 -4.07
N ASN A 207 -2.45 -1.57 -4.80
CA ASN A 207 -1.20 -0.82 -4.57
C ASN A 207 -1.24 -0.09 -3.22
N ALA A 208 -2.34 0.61 -2.91
CA ALA A 208 -2.52 1.32 -1.66
C ALA A 208 -2.47 0.39 -0.43
N VAL A 209 -3.25 -0.69 -0.43
CA VAL A 209 -3.34 -1.65 0.69
C VAL A 209 -2.05 -2.45 0.88
N ARG A 210 -1.19 -2.53 -0.15
CA ARG A 210 0.14 -3.11 -0.05
C ARG A 210 1.19 -2.17 0.54
N GLY A 211 0.82 -0.93 0.87
CA GLY A 211 1.69 0.05 1.50
C GLY A 211 2.60 0.76 0.51
N SER A 212 2.02 1.30 -0.58
CA SER A 212 2.74 2.10 -1.54
C SER A 212 3.39 3.33 -0.89
N ASP A 213 4.55 3.71 -1.44
CA ASP A 213 5.35 4.83 -0.98
C ASP A 213 5.39 5.92 -2.06
N PRO A 214 4.74 7.07 -1.81
CA PRO A 214 4.61 8.15 -2.78
C PRO A 214 5.79 9.13 -2.77
N SER A 215 6.81 8.95 -1.93
CA SER A 215 7.94 9.90 -1.85
C SER A 215 8.79 9.96 -3.11
#